data_AF-A0A8I1D535-F1
#
_entry.id   AF-A0A8I1D535-F1
#
_cell.length_a   1.000
_cell.length_b   1.000
_cell.length_c   1.000
_cell.angle_alpha   90.00
_cell.angle_beta   90.00
_cell.angle_gamma   90.00
#
_symmetry.space_group_name_H-M   'P 1'
#
loop_
_entity.id
_entity.type
_entity.pdbx_description
1 polymer ?
#
loop_
_entity_poly.entity_id
_entity_poly.type
_entity_poly.pdbx_seq_one_letter_code
_entity_poly.pdbx_strand_id
1 'polypeptide(L)'
;MLFGYVRVSTADQNPAHQVDALLRVGVDAENIHNDHAGGAKASRPQLDAVLARMRGGDTLVITRLDRLGRSVLHLITLGAELRERGIGLKVLEQGIDTATAEGRAMFGMLSVLAELQRELIVANTRDGLAAARARGRKGGRPPKLTDDQIALAQQLYDAGEKTVAQIAAMLNVPRTTVYGHLNKRAPAPAAAAANVSTDSVSTVAVVPVAAARTSRICPSCGYEPSTRAEAAHQRGDLAVIWLHPHTDNPADPGAVIARSHCHQCEPGPPAFDVACTVCGDGPILAGDFAQTARSGTLPDPVQQWLTASGWAVLPELRCPDHT
;
A
#
# COMPACT_ATOMS: atom_id res chain seq x y z
N MET A 1 -27.15 -2.97 -23.53
CA MET A 1 -28.05 -2.32 -22.54
C MET A 1 -27.38 -1.05 -22.00
N LEU A 2 -28.14 -0.05 -21.54
CA LEU A 2 -27.56 1.19 -21.00
C LEU A 2 -27.57 1.17 -19.46
N PHE A 3 -26.41 1.45 -18.86
CA PHE A 3 -26.26 1.59 -17.41
C PHE A 3 -25.86 3.03 -17.07
N GLY A 4 -26.51 3.64 -16.10
CA GLY A 4 -26.22 5.00 -15.66
C GLY A 4 -25.41 5.00 -14.38
N TYR A 5 -24.37 5.84 -14.31
CA TYR A 5 -23.62 6.05 -13.07
C TYR A 5 -23.59 7.51 -12.66
N VAL A 6 -23.91 7.76 -11.39
CA VAL A 6 -23.99 9.07 -10.76
C VAL A 6 -23.11 9.10 -9.52
N ARG A 7 -22.45 10.24 -9.30
CA ARG A 7 -21.65 10.46 -8.09
C ARG A 7 -21.86 11.86 -7.51
N VAL A 8 -22.13 11.94 -6.22
CA VAL A 8 -22.27 13.21 -5.47
C VAL A 8 -21.26 13.30 -4.33
N SER A 9 -20.77 14.51 -4.04
CA SER A 9 -19.65 14.74 -3.13
C SER A 9 -20.04 14.74 -1.64
N THR A 10 -21.34 14.67 -1.34
CA THR A 10 -21.93 14.58 0.01
C THR A 10 -23.34 13.98 -0.11
N ALA A 11 -23.87 13.39 0.98
CA ALA A 11 -25.21 12.82 1.00
C ALA A 11 -26.32 13.86 0.73
N ASP A 12 -26.09 15.13 1.12
CA ASP A 12 -27.04 16.23 0.94
C ASP A 12 -27.04 16.86 -0.47
N GLN A 13 -26.12 16.46 -1.35
CA GLN A 13 -26.10 16.98 -2.73
C GLN A 13 -27.13 16.26 -3.58
N ASN A 14 -28.04 17.04 -4.19
CA ASN A 14 -29.10 16.51 -5.03
C ASN A 14 -28.54 15.92 -6.34
N PRO A 15 -28.65 14.60 -6.59
CA PRO A 15 -28.22 13.97 -7.83
C PRO A 15 -29.20 14.18 -8.99
N ALA A 16 -30.36 14.81 -8.77
CA ALA A 16 -31.46 14.89 -9.74
C ALA A 16 -31.01 15.35 -11.13
N HIS A 17 -30.21 16.41 -11.23
CA HIS A 17 -29.72 16.87 -12.54
C HIS A 17 -28.96 15.78 -13.33
N GLN A 18 -28.19 14.94 -12.63
CA GLN A 18 -27.46 13.85 -13.27
C GLN A 18 -28.39 12.71 -13.66
N VAL A 19 -29.34 12.35 -12.79
CA VAL A 19 -30.36 11.34 -13.06
C VAL A 19 -31.23 11.77 -14.26
N ASP A 20 -31.70 13.01 -14.28
CA ASP A 20 -32.50 13.58 -15.38
C ASP A 20 -31.74 13.59 -16.71
N ALA A 21 -30.42 13.81 -16.67
CA ALA A 21 -29.57 13.73 -17.85
C ALA A 21 -29.46 12.29 -18.38
N LEU A 22 -29.35 11.30 -17.49
CA LEU A 22 -29.27 9.89 -17.87
C LEU A 22 -30.61 9.36 -18.41
N LEU A 23 -31.72 9.70 -17.75
CA LEU A 23 -33.07 9.35 -18.18
C LEU A 23 -33.37 9.89 -19.58
N ARG A 24 -32.99 11.15 -19.87
CA ARG A 24 -33.15 11.77 -21.21
C ARG A 24 -32.43 11.03 -22.33
N VAL A 25 -31.37 10.29 -22.00
CA VAL A 25 -30.55 9.55 -22.98
C VAL A 25 -31.05 8.10 -23.13
N GLY A 26 -32.12 7.73 -22.42
CA GLY A 26 -32.75 6.42 -22.49
C GLY A 26 -32.15 5.38 -21.54
N VAL A 27 -31.45 5.81 -20.48
CA VAL A 27 -31.08 4.90 -19.39
C VAL A 27 -32.32 4.64 -18.54
N ASP A 28 -32.68 3.37 -18.32
CA ASP A 28 -33.79 3.03 -17.43
C ASP A 28 -33.48 3.42 -15.98
N ALA A 29 -34.48 3.92 -15.25
CA ALA A 29 -34.31 4.37 -13.87
C ALA A 29 -33.75 3.27 -12.94
N GLU A 30 -34.10 2.01 -13.20
CA GLU A 30 -33.62 0.84 -12.47
C GLU A 30 -32.13 0.50 -12.73
N ASN A 31 -31.57 1.00 -13.82
CA ASN A 31 -30.17 0.82 -14.20
C ASN A 31 -29.31 2.06 -13.88
N ILE A 32 -29.85 3.01 -13.10
CA ILE A 32 -29.11 4.19 -12.62
C ILE A 32 -28.57 3.90 -11.21
N HIS A 33 -27.26 3.99 -11.06
CA HIS A 33 -26.55 3.67 -9.84
C HIS A 33 -25.87 4.91 -9.28
N ASN A 34 -26.10 5.19 -8.00
CA ASN A 34 -25.64 6.41 -7.33
C ASN A 34 -24.66 6.10 -6.19
N ASP A 35 -23.44 6.61 -6.30
CA ASP A 35 -22.47 6.60 -5.21
C ASP A 35 -22.41 7.96 -4.49
N HIS A 36 -22.41 7.91 -3.17
CA HIS A 36 -22.19 9.06 -2.31
C HIS A 36 -20.75 9.07 -1.80
N ALA A 37 -19.98 10.11 -2.15
CA ALA A 37 -18.60 10.25 -1.69
C ALA A 37 -18.55 10.81 -0.27
N GLY A 38 -18.70 9.95 0.74
CA GLY A 38 -18.51 10.31 2.15
C GLY A 38 -17.05 10.19 2.60
N GLY A 39 -16.35 11.31 2.71
CA GLY A 39 -15.01 11.37 3.33
C GLY A 39 -13.87 10.71 2.53
N ALA A 40 -12.68 10.64 3.13
CA ALA A 40 -11.43 10.22 2.50
C ALA A 40 -11.36 8.75 2.03
N LYS A 41 -12.45 7.96 2.18
CA LYS A 41 -12.51 6.56 1.76
C LYS A 41 -12.99 6.41 0.31
N ALA A 42 -12.25 5.61 -0.44
CA ALA A 42 -12.34 5.41 -1.88
C ALA A 42 -13.37 4.37 -2.33
N SER A 43 -14.26 3.89 -1.45
CA SER A 43 -15.20 2.81 -1.77
C SER A 43 -16.27 3.29 -2.76
N ARG A 44 -16.47 2.53 -3.84
CA ARG A 44 -17.44 2.80 -4.91
C ARG A 44 -18.31 1.56 -5.14
N PRO A 45 -19.05 1.12 -4.11
CA PRO A 45 -19.73 -0.15 -4.15
C PRO A 45 -20.74 -0.24 -5.30
N GLN A 46 -21.36 0.89 -5.68
CA GLN A 46 -22.32 0.90 -6.78
C GLN A 46 -21.63 0.84 -8.14
N LEU A 47 -20.52 1.55 -8.34
CA LEU A 47 -19.74 1.41 -9.58
C LEU A 47 -19.25 -0.02 -9.75
N ASP A 48 -18.66 -0.60 -8.71
CA ASP A 48 -18.10 -1.96 -8.76
C ASP A 48 -19.20 -3.00 -9.03
N ALA A 49 -20.37 -2.85 -8.40
CA ALA A 49 -21.53 -3.71 -8.63
C ALA A 49 -22.06 -3.62 -10.07
N VAL A 50 -22.12 -2.41 -10.64
CA VAL A 50 -22.50 -2.19 -12.04
C VAL A 50 -21.51 -2.86 -12.97
N LEU A 51 -20.22 -2.57 -12.77
CA LEU A 51 -19.16 -3.14 -13.58
C LEU A 51 -19.17 -4.67 -13.52
N ALA A 52 -19.48 -5.29 -12.38
CA ALA A 52 -19.60 -6.75 -12.28
C ALA A 52 -20.81 -7.32 -13.06
N ARG A 53 -21.91 -6.56 -13.19
CA ARG A 53 -23.13 -6.97 -13.89
C ARG A 53 -23.07 -6.77 -15.40
N MET A 54 -22.31 -5.79 -15.88
CA MET A 54 -22.22 -5.43 -17.30
C MET A 54 -21.55 -6.51 -18.16
N ARG A 55 -22.07 -6.70 -19.38
CA ARG A 55 -21.59 -7.65 -20.38
C ARG A 55 -21.13 -6.94 -21.66
N GLY A 56 -20.41 -7.66 -22.52
CA GLY A 56 -20.05 -7.14 -23.84
C GLY A 56 -21.29 -6.73 -24.64
N GLY A 57 -21.26 -5.53 -25.22
CA GLY A 57 -22.40 -4.88 -25.88
C GLY A 57 -23.21 -3.93 -24.98
N ASP A 58 -22.92 -3.88 -23.68
CA ASP A 58 -23.47 -2.85 -22.79
C ASP A 58 -22.73 -1.53 -22.89
N THR A 59 -23.35 -0.44 -22.44
CA THR A 59 -22.73 0.89 -22.42
C THR A 59 -22.95 1.54 -21.06
N LEU A 60 -21.85 1.97 -20.45
CA LEU A 60 -21.85 2.78 -19.24
C LEU A 60 -22.01 4.24 -19.63
N VAL A 61 -23.05 4.88 -19.14
CA VAL A 61 -23.40 6.28 -19.40
C VAL A 61 -23.15 7.09 -18.14
N ILE A 62 -22.36 8.16 -18.29
CA ILE A 62 -22.06 9.11 -17.23
C ILE A 62 -22.30 10.53 -17.73
N THR A 63 -22.62 11.44 -16.82
CA THR A 63 -22.76 12.85 -17.16
C THR A 63 -21.42 13.49 -17.54
N ARG A 64 -20.39 13.27 -16.71
CA ARG A 64 -19.07 13.87 -16.83
C ARG A 64 -17.94 12.95 -16.38
N LEU A 65 -16.75 13.15 -16.94
CA LEU A 65 -15.55 12.40 -16.59
C LEU A 65 -15.16 12.48 -15.10
N ASP A 66 -15.28 13.65 -14.46
CA ASP A 66 -14.96 13.82 -13.03
C ASP A 66 -15.88 13.02 -12.09
N ARG A 67 -17.03 12.57 -12.59
CA ARG A 67 -17.97 11.74 -11.83
C ARG A 67 -17.56 10.28 -11.84
N LEU A 68 -16.92 9.80 -12.90
CA LEU A 68 -16.44 8.42 -13.02
C LEU A 68 -15.09 8.19 -12.33
N GLY A 69 -14.16 9.16 -12.32
CA GLY A 69 -12.78 8.94 -11.86
C GLY A 69 -12.26 10.04 -10.92
N ARG A 70 -11.39 9.66 -9.97
CA ARG A 70 -10.68 10.62 -9.08
C ARG A 70 -9.41 11.19 -9.70
N SER A 71 -8.91 10.51 -10.72
CA SER A 71 -7.73 10.88 -11.48
C SER A 71 -7.99 10.52 -12.93
N VAL A 72 -7.36 11.26 -13.84
CA VAL A 72 -7.47 10.97 -15.26
C VAL A 72 -6.92 9.57 -15.56
N LEU A 73 -5.87 9.14 -14.86
CA LEU A 73 -5.33 7.79 -14.96
C LEU A 73 -6.34 6.68 -14.62
N HIS A 74 -7.13 6.85 -13.57
CA HIS A 74 -8.19 5.90 -13.25
C HIS A 74 -9.22 5.83 -14.39
N LEU A 75 -9.59 6.98 -14.97
CA LEU A 75 -10.50 6.99 -16.13
C LEU A 75 -9.92 6.19 -17.30
N ILE A 76 -8.63 6.36 -17.60
CA ILE A 76 -7.96 5.65 -18.69
C ILE A 76 -7.96 4.15 -18.46
N THR A 77 -7.51 3.70 -17.28
CA THR A 77 -7.46 2.27 -16.93
C THR A 77 -8.86 1.65 -17.01
N LEU A 78 -9.86 2.33 -16.45
CA LEU A 78 -11.24 1.87 -16.50
C LEU A 78 -11.78 1.84 -17.94
N GLY A 79 -11.52 2.85 -18.75
CA GLY A 79 -11.94 2.85 -20.15
C GLY A 79 -11.25 1.77 -20.99
N ALA A 80 -9.98 1.44 -20.69
CA ALA A 80 -9.27 0.34 -21.32
C ALA A 80 -9.87 -1.02 -20.93
N GLU A 81 -10.18 -1.22 -19.64
CA GLU A 81 -10.84 -2.43 -19.13
C GLU A 81 -12.24 -2.61 -19.75
N LEU A 82 -13.05 -1.55 -19.77
CA LEU A 82 -14.37 -1.57 -20.39
C LEU A 82 -14.27 -1.98 -21.87
N ARG A 83 -13.29 -1.43 -22.60
CA ARG A 83 -13.06 -1.79 -23.99
C ARG A 83 -12.66 -3.26 -24.17
N GLU A 84 -11.76 -3.77 -23.34
CA GLU A 84 -11.34 -5.19 -23.39
C GLU A 84 -12.54 -6.13 -23.16
N ARG A 85 -13.48 -5.70 -22.31
CA ARG A 85 -14.73 -6.41 -22.03
C ARG A 85 -15.83 -6.18 -23.08
N GLY A 86 -15.56 -5.40 -24.13
CA GLY A 86 -16.54 -5.04 -25.16
C GLY A 86 -17.67 -4.13 -24.66
N ILE A 87 -17.44 -3.39 -23.58
CA ILE A 87 -18.37 -2.46 -22.97
C ILE A 87 -18.07 -1.04 -23.47
N GLY A 88 -19.11 -0.33 -23.93
CA GLY A 88 -19.03 1.07 -24.32
C GLY A 88 -19.00 2.01 -23.11
N LEU A 89 -18.37 3.18 -23.28
CA LEU A 89 -18.38 4.28 -22.33
C LEU A 89 -18.90 5.52 -23.05
N LYS A 90 -19.98 6.10 -22.52
CA LYS A 90 -20.61 7.31 -23.04
C LYS A 90 -20.61 8.41 -21.99
N VAL A 91 -20.08 9.57 -22.36
CA VAL A 91 -19.97 10.75 -21.51
C VAL A 91 -20.79 11.87 -22.12
N LEU A 92 -21.84 12.29 -21.41
CA LEU A 92 -22.86 13.17 -21.99
C LEU A 92 -22.36 14.59 -22.26
N GLU A 93 -21.71 15.24 -21.29
CA GLU A 93 -21.29 16.64 -21.44
C GLU A 93 -20.10 16.81 -22.39
N GLN A 94 -19.15 15.87 -22.36
CA GLN A 94 -17.98 15.88 -23.23
C GLN A 94 -18.25 15.27 -24.61
N GLY A 95 -19.45 14.71 -24.84
CA GLY A 95 -19.82 14.06 -26.11
C GLY A 95 -18.92 12.89 -26.48
N ILE A 96 -18.29 12.22 -25.50
CA ILE A 96 -17.37 11.11 -25.74
C ILE A 96 -18.19 9.83 -25.81
N ASP A 97 -18.08 9.10 -26.91
CA ASP A 97 -18.67 7.76 -27.05
C ASP A 97 -17.62 6.78 -27.56
N THR A 98 -17.13 5.89 -26.68
CA THR A 98 -16.07 4.92 -27.03
C THR A 98 -16.58 3.78 -27.93
N ALA A 99 -17.88 3.70 -28.21
CA ALA A 99 -18.39 2.84 -29.28
C ALA A 99 -18.02 3.38 -30.68
N THR A 100 -17.76 4.68 -30.80
CA THR A 100 -17.38 5.34 -32.07
C THR A 100 -15.85 5.41 -32.24
N ALA A 101 -15.37 5.44 -33.49
CA ALA A 101 -13.94 5.59 -33.77
C ALA A 101 -13.39 6.93 -33.27
N GLU A 102 -14.17 8.00 -33.46
CA GLU A 102 -13.85 9.37 -33.03
C GLU A 102 -13.76 9.46 -31.50
N GLY A 103 -14.75 8.92 -30.78
CA GLY A 103 -14.74 8.91 -29.32
C GLY A 103 -13.60 8.06 -28.74
N ARG A 104 -13.22 6.95 -29.39
CA ARG A 104 -12.01 6.20 -29.02
C ARG A 104 -10.73 7.00 -29.22
N ALA A 105 -10.61 7.73 -30.33
CA ALA A 105 -9.45 8.57 -30.59
C ALA A 105 -9.33 9.71 -29.57
N MET A 106 -10.45 10.40 -29.28
CA MET A 106 -10.50 11.46 -28.29
C MET A 106 -10.19 10.95 -26.89
N PHE A 107 -10.74 9.79 -26.52
CA PHE A 107 -10.41 9.14 -25.26
C PHE A 107 -8.93 8.80 -25.15
N GLY A 108 -8.32 8.24 -26.19
CA GLY A 108 -6.88 7.96 -26.24
C GLY A 108 -6.00 9.21 -26.14
N MET A 109 -6.39 10.31 -26.78
CA MET A 109 -5.67 11.59 -26.67
C MET A 109 -5.73 12.16 -25.25
N LEU A 110 -6.89 12.09 -24.61
CA LEU A 110 -7.05 12.45 -23.19
C LEU A 110 -6.17 11.58 -22.30
N SER A 111 -5.98 10.30 -22.67
CA SER A 111 -5.08 9.41 -21.95
C SER A 111 -3.62 9.88 -21.98
N VAL A 112 -3.11 10.19 -23.17
CA VAL A 112 -1.73 10.68 -23.35
C VAL A 112 -1.51 12.00 -22.62
N LEU A 113 -2.47 12.93 -22.71
CA LEU A 113 -2.37 14.22 -22.04
C LEU A 113 -2.32 14.09 -20.51
N ALA A 114 -3.07 13.13 -19.96
CA ALA A 114 -3.09 12.85 -18.53
C ALA A 114 -1.76 12.32 -18.00
N GLU A 115 -1.13 11.41 -18.74
CA GLU A 115 0.18 10.85 -18.41
C GLU A 115 1.23 11.97 -18.38
N LEU A 116 1.25 12.81 -19.42
CA LEU A 116 2.10 13.99 -19.48
C LEU A 116 1.88 14.92 -18.28
N GLN A 117 0.64 15.26 -17.95
CA GLN A 117 0.34 16.11 -16.79
C GLN A 117 0.85 15.51 -15.47
N ARG A 118 0.74 14.19 -15.30
CA ARG A 118 1.28 13.52 -14.10
C ARG A 118 2.79 13.63 -14.02
N GLU A 119 3.48 13.36 -15.13
CA GLU A 119 4.94 13.47 -15.18
C GLU A 119 5.41 14.87 -14.82
N LEU A 120 4.73 15.90 -15.34
CA LEU A 120 5.01 17.30 -15.00
C LEU A 120 4.78 17.60 -13.51
N ILE A 121 3.68 17.13 -12.92
CA ILE A 121 3.41 17.31 -11.48
C ILE A 121 4.52 16.65 -10.64
N VAL A 122 4.93 15.43 -11.00
CA VAL A 122 5.99 14.70 -10.31
C VAL A 122 7.33 15.41 -10.45
N ALA A 123 7.69 15.85 -11.65
CA ALA A 123 8.91 16.60 -11.91
C ALA A 123 8.96 17.89 -11.08
N ASN A 124 7.91 18.72 -11.17
CA ASN A 124 7.80 19.96 -10.40
C ASN A 124 7.85 19.73 -8.89
N THR A 125 7.25 18.64 -8.40
CA THR A 125 7.31 18.29 -6.97
C THR A 125 8.73 17.92 -6.55
N ARG A 126 9.44 17.14 -7.37
CA ARG A 126 10.84 16.77 -7.11
C ARG A 126 11.74 17.99 -7.10
N ASP A 127 11.56 18.90 -8.06
CA ASP A 127 12.32 20.15 -8.15
C ASP A 127 12.04 21.05 -6.94
N GLY A 128 10.77 21.17 -6.54
CA GLY A 128 10.37 21.89 -5.33
C GLY A 128 10.98 21.30 -4.06
N LEU A 129 10.99 19.97 -3.92
CA LEU A 129 11.63 19.28 -2.79
C LEU A 129 13.15 19.43 -2.80
N ALA A 130 13.80 19.36 -3.97
CA ALA A 130 15.24 19.59 -4.10
C ALA A 130 15.62 21.01 -3.70
N ALA A 131 14.89 22.01 -4.21
CA ALA A 131 15.07 23.42 -3.84
C ALA A 131 14.79 23.68 -2.36
N ALA A 132 13.83 22.99 -1.75
CA ALA A 132 13.56 23.09 -0.31
C ALA A 132 14.69 22.47 0.53
N ARG A 133 15.23 21.31 0.12
CA ARG A 133 16.38 20.67 0.79
C ARG A 133 17.64 21.52 0.68
N ALA A 134 17.91 22.11 -0.49
CA ALA A 134 19.02 23.04 -0.68
C ALA A 134 18.92 24.28 0.24
N ARG A 135 17.69 24.71 0.54
CA ARG A 135 17.39 25.77 1.54
C ARG A 135 17.38 25.27 3.00
N GLY A 136 17.84 24.05 3.26
CA GLY A 136 17.97 23.49 4.61
C GLY A 136 16.72 22.79 5.17
N ARG A 137 15.62 22.71 4.41
CA ARG A 137 14.40 22.01 4.86
C ARG A 137 14.61 20.49 4.75
N LYS A 138 14.86 19.81 5.87
CA LYS A 138 15.06 18.34 5.93
C LYS A 138 13.80 17.52 5.58
N GLY A 139 12.60 18.07 5.76
CA GLY A 139 11.33 17.37 5.53
C GLY A 139 11.09 16.23 6.52
N GLY A 140 9.99 15.49 6.36
CA GLY A 140 9.64 14.36 7.23
C GLY A 140 8.81 14.73 8.47
N ARG A 141 8.42 13.69 9.25
CA ARG A 141 7.68 13.86 10.50
C ARG A 141 8.62 14.47 11.55
N PRO A 142 8.23 15.56 12.25
CA PRO A 142 9.03 16.10 13.34
C PRO A 142 9.33 15.03 14.40
N PRO A 143 10.54 15.00 14.98
CA PRO A 143 10.86 14.09 16.06
C PRO A 143 9.92 14.36 17.26
N LYS A 144 9.50 13.30 17.95
CA LYS A 144 8.61 13.41 19.11
C LYS A 144 9.33 13.85 20.39
N LEU A 145 10.65 13.65 20.44
CA LEU A 145 11.51 14.05 21.53
C LEU A 145 12.47 15.12 21.03
N THR A 146 12.70 16.12 21.86
CA THR A 146 13.79 17.10 21.69
C THR A 146 15.13 16.46 22.07
N ASP A 147 16.24 17.07 21.64
CA ASP A 147 17.59 16.56 21.95
C ASP A 147 17.83 16.51 23.48
N ASP A 148 17.31 17.49 24.22
CA ASP A 148 17.38 17.51 25.70
C ASP A 148 16.60 16.35 26.33
N GLN A 149 15.41 16.06 25.80
CA GLN A 149 14.60 14.92 26.28
C GLN A 149 15.25 13.58 25.93
N ILE A 150 15.96 13.48 24.82
CA ILE A 150 16.74 12.30 24.44
C ILE A 150 17.92 12.13 25.40
N ALA A 151 18.65 13.20 25.70
CA ALA A 151 19.76 13.18 26.64
C ALA A 151 19.30 12.79 28.06
N LEU A 152 18.18 13.35 28.53
CA LEU A 152 17.58 12.99 29.81
C LEU A 152 17.11 11.53 29.83
N ALA A 153 16.49 11.04 28.75
CA ALA A 153 16.09 9.64 28.64
C ALA A 153 17.29 8.69 28.72
N GLN A 154 18.40 9.04 28.08
CA GLN A 154 19.65 8.26 28.12
C GLN A 154 20.25 8.26 29.52
N GLN A 155 20.32 9.42 30.19
CA GLN A 155 20.84 9.52 31.56
C GLN A 155 20.04 8.67 32.56
N LEU A 156 18.70 8.74 32.50
CA LEU A 156 17.82 7.96 33.37
C LEU A 156 17.93 6.45 33.11
N TYR A 157 18.21 6.08 31.87
CA TYR A 157 18.43 4.69 31.48
C TYR A 157 19.80 4.17 31.98
N ASP A 158 20.87 4.95 31.77
CA ASP A 158 22.23 4.60 32.17
C ASP A 158 22.41 4.54 33.69
N ALA A 159 21.69 5.41 34.43
CA ALA A 159 21.67 5.39 35.89
C ALA A 159 20.93 4.18 36.48
N GLY A 160 20.12 3.47 35.68
CA GLY A 160 19.33 2.32 36.13
C GLY A 160 18.21 2.64 37.12
N GLU A 161 17.94 3.91 37.40
CA GLU A 161 16.98 4.36 38.42
C GLU A 161 15.51 4.21 37.97
N LYS A 162 15.25 4.16 36.67
CA LYS A 162 13.89 4.09 36.11
C LYS A 162 13.81 3.10 34.96
N THR A 163 12.73 2.34 34.92
CA THR A 163 12.43 1.45 33.79
C THR A 163 12.10 2.27 32.54
N VAL A 164 12.33 1.70 31.35
CA VAL A 164 11.98 2.35 30.08
C VAL A 164 10.49 2.69 29.98
N ALA A 165 9.62 1.91 30.64
CA ALA A 165 8.20 2.20 30.73
C ALA A 165 7.92 3.50 31.51
N GLN A 166 8.62 3.71 32.63
CA GLN A 166 8.51 4.93 33.44
C GLN A 166 9.10 6.14 32.73
N ILE A 167 10.22 5.98 32.01
CA ILE A 167 10.83 7.05 31.20
C ILE A 167 9.89 7.46 30.06
N ALA A 168 9.29 6.48 29.38
CA ALA A 168 8.31 6.72 28.31
C ALA A 168 7.06 7.46 28.80
N ALA A 169 6.53 7.07 29.97
CA ALA A 169 5.41 7.75 30.59
C ALA A 169 5.76 9.19 31.00
N MET A 170 6.95 9.41 31.57
CA MET A 170 7.44 10.73 31.98
C MET A 170 7.60 11.69 30.80
N LEU A 171 8.06 11.17 29.66
CA LEU A 171 8.24 11.94 28.43
C LEU A 171 7.00 11.97 27.53
N ASN A 172 5.89 11.36 27.97
CA ASN A 172 4.62 11.25 27.22
C ASN A 172 4.81 10.71 25.78
N VAL A 173 5.66 9.70 25.62
CA VAL A 173 5.93 9.04 24.34
C VAL A 173 5.79 7.53 24.48
N PRO A 174 5.46 6.78 23.42
CA PRO A 174 5.43 5.33 23.50
C PRO A 174 6.85 4.77 23.72
N ARG A 175 6.95 3.63 24.41
CA ARG A 175 8.23 2.94 24.72
C ARG A 175 9.12 2.76 23.48
N THR A 176 8.51 2.51 22.33
CA THR A 176 9.20 2.37 21.03
C THR A 176 9.91 3.63 20.58
N THR A 177 9.41 4.82 20.94
CA THR A 177 10.10 6.09 20.67
C THR A 177 11.32 6.22 21.56
N VAL A 178 11.23 5.87 22.84
CA VAL A 178 12.37 5.89 23.77
C VAL A 178 13.46 4.93 23.29
N TYR A 179 13.14 3.64 23.06
CA TYR A 179 14.11 2.67 22.53
C TYR A 179 14.73 3.10 21.19
N GLY A 180 13.97 3.79 20.33
CA GLY A 180 14.47 4.31 19.07
C GLY A 180 15.49 5.45 19.20
N HIS A 181 15.66 6.02 20.41
CA HIS A 181 16.59 7.10 20.70
C HIS A 181 17.69 6.71 21.73
N LEU A 182 17.48 5.64 22.52
CA LEU A 182 18.49 5.09 23.41
C LEU A 182 19.67 4.46 22.64
N ASN A 183 20.88 4.57 23.17
CA ASN A 183 22.14 4.05 22.61
C ASN A 183 22.51 4.54 21.20
N LYS A 184 21.83 5.56 20.68
CA LYS A 184 22.34 6.35 19.56
C LYS A 184 23.45 7.25 20.08
N ARG A 185 24.66 6.70 20.18
CA ARG A 185 25.87 7.49 20.45
C ARG A 185 25.90 8.65 19.47
N ALA A 186 25.70 9.88 19.97
CA ALA A 186 25.95 11.07 19.18
C ALA A 186 27.40 10.99 18.67
N PRO A 187 27.69 11.22 17.38
CA PRO A 187 29.07 11.44 16.99
C PRO A 187 29.57 12.65 17.77
N ALA A 188 30.62 12.45 18.57
CA ALA A 188 31.29 13.52 19.29
C ALA A 188 31.73 14.62 18.29
N PRO A 189 31.73 15.90 18.68
CA PRO A 189 32.21 16.96 17.80
C PRO A 189 33.71 16.76 17.54
N ALA A 190 34.06 16.34 16.33
CA ALA A 190 35.44 16.25 15.90
C ALA A 190 36.00 17.68 15.75
N ALA A 191 36.98 18.00 16.60
CA ALA A 191 37.77 19.20 16.53
C ALA A 191 38.52 19.31 15.19
N ALA A 192 38.68 20.55 14.74
CA ALA A 192 39.39 20.94 13.54
C ALA A 192 40.87 20.49 13.55
N ALA A 193 41.31 19.94 12.42
CA ALA A 193 42.68 20.06 11.94
C ALA A 193 42.68 20.01 10.42
N ALA A 194 43.19 21.08 9.81
CA ALA A 194 43.48 21.17 8.39
C ALA A 194 44.56 20.18 7.99
N ASN A 195 44.45 19.61 6.79
CA ASN A 195 45.51 19.74 5.79
C ASN A 195 45.01 19.38 4.38
N VAL A 196 45.38 20.25 3.45
CA VAL A 196 45.24 20.13 2.00
C VAL A 196 46.29 19.15 1.49
N SER A 197 45.92 18.22 0.60
CA SER A 197 46.68 17.90 -0.62
C SER A 197 45.87 16.97 -1.53
N THR A 198 45.90 17.37 -2.79
CA THR A 198 45.41 16.76 -4.03
C THR A 198 45.79 15.29 -4.22
N ASP A 199 44.85 14.45 -4.68
CA ASP A 199 44.95 13.87 -6.02
C ASP A 199 43.65 13.18 -6.46
N SER A 200 43.38 13.34 -7.75
CA SER A 200 42.19 12.92 -8.47
C SER A 200 42.28 11.47 -8.96
N VAL A 201 41.25 10.65 -8.68
CA VAL A 201 40.72 9.69 -9.67
C VAL A 201 39.21 9.49 -9.40
N SER A 202 38.41 9.75 -10.43
CA SER A 202 36.97 9.51 -10.47
C SER A 202 36.67 8.02 -10.53
N THR A 203 36.04 7.48 -9.49
CA THR A 203 35.34 6.20 -9.54
C THR A 203 33.85 6.48 -9.38
N VAL A 204 33.08 6.19 -10.43
CA VAL A 204 31.61 6.31 -10.43
C VAL A 204 31.05 5.30 -9.43
N ALA A 205 30.65 5.78 -8.26
CA ALA A 205 29.91 4.99 -7.30
C ALA A 205 28.49 4.77 -7.83
N VAL A 206 28.18 3.51 -8.17
CA VAL A 206 26.83 3.05 -8.41
C VAL A 206 26.06 3.20 -7.11
N VAL A 207 25.19 4.20 -7.04
CA VAL A 207 24.25 4.38 -5.95
C VAL A 207 23.22 3.25 -6.03
N PRO A 208 23.01 2.44 -4.97
CA PRO A 208 21.93 1.48 -4.97
C PRO A 208 20.61 2.24 -5.09
N VAL A 209 19.82 1.89 -6.11
CA VAL A 209 18.46 2.40 -6.30
C VAL A 209 17.69 2.08 -5.03
N ALA A 210 17.44 3.09 -4.20
CA ALA A 210 16.57 2.96 -3.05
C ALA A 210 15.22 2.45 -3.55
N ALA A 211 14.84 1.23 -3.11
CA ALA A 211 13.61 0.57 -3.47
C ALA A 211 12.46 1.58 -3.44
N ALA A 212 11.88 1.83 -4.61
CA ALA A 212 10.75 2.72 -4.75
C ALA A 212 9.69 2.27 -3.74
N ARG A 213 9.21 3.20 -2.89
CA ARG A 213 8.09 2.94 -1.99
C ARG A 213 6.87 2.60 -2.85
N THR A 214 6.71 1.32 -3.08
CA THR A 214 5.54 0.65 -3.62
C THR A 214 4.32 1.07 -2.79
N SER A 215 3.21 1.27 -3.50
CA SER A 215 1.88 1.47 -2.94
C SER A 215 1.69 0.58 -1.70
N ARG A 216 1.19 1.12 -0.58
CA ARG A 216 0.79 0.34 0.62
C ARG A 216 -0.62 -0.27 0.51
N ILE A 217 -1.19 -0.19 -0.68
CA ILE A 217 -2.52 -0.71 -1.01
C ILE A 217 -2.33 -2.00 -1.82
N CYS A 218 -2.91 -3.10 -1.34
CA CYS A 218 -2.89 -4.37 -2.04
C CYS A 218 -3.52 -4.22 -3.44
N PRO A 219 -2.87 -4.65 -4.53
CA PRO A 219 -3.41 -4.54 -5.89
C PRO A 219 -4.58 -5.49 -6.16
N SER A 220 -4.77 -6.53 -5.32
CA SER A 220 -5.82 -7.53 -5.49
C SER A 220 -7.12 -7.13 -4.78
N CYS A 221 -7.06 -6.70 -3.52
CA CYS A 221 -8.27 -6.38 -2.73
C CYS A 221 -8.35 -4.93 -2.23
N GLY A 222 -7.34 -4.09 -2.51
CA GLY A 222 -7.31 -2.71 -2.06
C GLY A 222 -7.05 -2.51 -0.56
N TYR A 223 -6.69 -3.56 0.18
CA TYR A 223 -6.41 -3.46 1.61
C TYR A 223 -5.13 -2.68 1.90
N GLU A 224 -5.23 -1.73 2.83
CA GLU A 224 -4.11 -0.95 3.37
C GLU A 224 -3.92 -1.29 4.86
N PRO A 225 -2.70 -1.66 5.30
CA PRO A 225 -2.43 -1.96 6.70
C PRO A 225 -2.77 -0.77 7.58
N SER A 226 -3.63 -1.00 8.55
CA SER A 226 -4.07 0.02 9.52
C SER A 226 -3.21 0.03 10.78
N THR A 227 -2.55 -1.10 11.08
CA THR A 227 -1.68 -1.27 12.25
C THR A 227 -0.23 -1.58 11.89
N ARG A 228 0.68 -1.35 12.85
CA ARG A 228 2.10 -1.65 12.68
C ARG A 228 2.38 -3.16 12.61
N ALA A 229 1.58 -3.98 13.30
CA ALA A 229 1.69 -5.44 13.24
C ALA A 229 1.30 -5.95 11.85
N GLU A 230 0.18 -5.46 11.28
CA GLU A 230 -0.24 -5.79 9.91
C GLU A 230 0.80 -5.39 8.85
N ALA A 231 1.50 -4.26 9.08
CA ALA A 231 2.54 -3.77 8.19
C ALA A 231 3.89 -4.49 8.34
N ALA A 232 4.14 -5.19 9.47
CA ALA A 232 5.39 -5.89 9.75
C ALA A 232 5.51 -7.15 8.87
N HIS A 233 4.43 -7.93 8.77
CA HIS A 233 4.39 -9.15 7.94
C HIS A 233 4.39 -8.89 6.42
N GLN A 234 4.35 -7.63 6.00
CA GLN A 234 4.20 -7.24 4.60
C GLN A 234 5.53 -6.86 3.98
N ARG A 235 5.90 -7.59 2.92
CA ARG A 235 7.06 -7.23 2.07
C ARG A 235 6.80 -5.91 1.34
N GLY A 236 7.83 -5.41 0.64
CA GLY A 236 7.71 -4.18 -0.15
C GLY A 236 6.49 -4.16 -1.09
N ASP A 237 6.10 -5.31 -1.64
CA ASP A 237 4.93 -5.50 -2.51
C ASP A 237 3.61 -5.79 -1.75
N LEU A 238 3.60 -5.68 -0.42
CA LEU A 238 2.50 -6.04 0.49
C LEU A 238 2.14 -7.52 0.51
N ALA A 239 2.99 -8.38 -0.06
CA ALA A 239 2.79 -9.81 0.01
C ALA A 239 3.28 -10.34 1.35
N VAL A 240 2.38 -11.04 2.06
CA VAL A 240 2.71 -11.93 3.16
C VAL A 240 2.98 -13.33 2.59
N ILE A 241 3.99 -14.03 3.10
CA ILE A 241 4.21 -15.44 2.75
C ILE A 241 3.27 -16.30 3.60
N TRP A 242 2.37 -17.01 2.93
CA TRP A 242 1.47 -18.00 3.50
C TRP A 242 1.99 -19.40 3.25
N LEU A 243 2.05 -20.24 4.28
CA LEU A 243 2.48 -21.64 4.19
C LEU A 243 1.24 -22.54 4.31
N HIS A 244 0.95 -23.27 3.23
CA HIS A 244 -0.17 -24.20 3.14
C HIS A 244 0.29 -25.66 3.13
N PRO A 245 -0.49 -26.59 3.70
CA PRO A 245 -0.28 -28.02 3.46
C PRO A 245 -0.57 -28.35 1.98
N HIS A 246 0.29 -29.15 1.36
CA HIS A 246 0.11 -29.62 0.00
C HIS A 246 -0.86 -30.81 -0.06
N THR A 247 -2.17 -30.57 0.06
CA THR A 247 -3.18 -31.64 0.12
C THR A 247 -3.38 -32.42 -1.18
N ASP A 248 -2.95 -31.87 -2.33
CA ASP A 248 -3.22 -32.44 -3.66
C ASP A 248 -2.07 -33.28 -4.24
N ASN A 249 -0.98 -33.51 -3.49
CA ASN A 249 0.14 -34.35 -3.93
C ASN A 249 0.10 -35.73 -3.27
N PRO A 250 -0.24 -36.81 -3.99
CA PRO A 250 -0.27 -38.16 -3.43
C PRO A 250 1.12 -38.74 -3.09
N ALA A 251 2.22 -38.07 -3.46
CA ALA A 251 3.59 -38.51 -3.15
C ALA A 251 4.18 -37.90 -1.86
N ASP A 252 3.64 -36.77 -1.38
CA ASP A 252 4.09 -36.11 -0.15
C ASP A 252 2.95 -35.24 0.46
N PRO A 253 2.03 -35.84 1.22
CA PRO A 253 0.89 -35.14 1.82
C PRO A 253 1.27 -34.15 2.94
N GLY A 254 2.56 -33.92 3.20
CA GLY A 254 3.07 -32.97 4.19
C GLY A 254 3.85 -31.78 3.63
N ALA A 255 4.03 -31.69 2.29
CA ALA A 255 4.85 -30.65 1.69
C ALA A 255 4.28 -29.23 1.92
N VAL A 256 5.16 -28.25 2.08
CA VAL A 256 4.79 -26.84 2.29
C VAL A 256 4.66 -26.12 0.96
N ILE A 257 3.48 -25.55 0.68
CA ILE A 257 3.29 -24.61 -0.44
C ILE A 257 3.37 -23.19 0.10
N ALA A 258 4.40 -22.44 -0.31
CA ALA A 258 4.50 -21.02 -0.04
C ALA A 258 3.72 -20.21 -1.09
N ARG A 259 2.75 -19.40 -0.65
CA ARG A 259 1.98 -18.47 -1.49
C ARG A 259 2.18 -17.04 -1.01
N SER A 260 2.08 -16.08 -1.94
CA SER A 260 2.29 -14.66 -1.65
C SER A 260 0.96 -13.93 -1.78
N HIS A 261 0.32 -13.61 -0.65
CA HIS A 261 -0.99 -12.97 -0.60
C HIS A 261 -0.99 -11.83 0.42
N CYS A 262 -1.85 -10.83 0.21
CA CYS A 262 -2.04 -9.79 1.23
C CYS A 262 -2.76 -10.37 2.46
N HIS A 263 -2.60 -9.76 3.64
CA HIS A 263 -3.22 -10.22 4.88
C HIS A 263 -4.76 -10.39 4.77
N GLN A 264 -5.44 -9.50 4.04
CA GLN A 264 -6.89 -9.53 3.85
C GLN A 264 -7.36 -10.43 2.69
N CYS A 265 -6.47 -10.87 1.82
CA CYS A 265 -6.76 -11.66 0.62
C CYS A 265 -6.93 -13.16 0.96
N GLU A 266 -7.35 -13.44 2.20
CA GLU A 266 -7.32 -14.72 2.88
C GLU A 266 -7.90 -15.86 2.04
N PRO A 267 -7.19 -16.99 1.85
CA PRO A 267 -7.79 -18.26 1.49
C PRO A 267 -8.05 -19.08 2.77
N GLY A 268 -9.05 -18.64 3.56
CA GLY A 268 -9.71 -19.41 4.65
C GLY A 268 -8.98 -19.51 6.02
N PRO A 269 -9.69 -19.32 7.15
CA PRO A 269 -9.19 -19.65 8.49
C PRO A 269 -9.11 -21.18 8.69
N PRO A 270 -8.22 -21.69 9.58
CA PRO A 270 -7.43 -20.98 10.60
C PRO A 270 -6.04 -20.53 10.16
N ALA A 271 -5.53 -19.46 10.79
CA ALA A 271 -4.21 -18.88 10.59
C ALA A 271 -3.35 -18.83 11.88
N PHE A 272 -2.03 -18.91 11.74
CA PHE A 272 -1.06 -18.78 12.85
C PHE A 272 0.19 -18.01 12.41
N ASP A 273 0.56 -16.97 13.16
CA ASP A 273 1.71 -16.12 12.83
C ASP A 273 3.01 -16.74 13.34
N VAL A 274 3.95 -16.99 12.43
CA VAL A 274 5.33 -17.33 12.77
C VAL A 274 6.13 -16.04 12.74
N ALA A 275 6.53 -15.56 13.92
CA ALA A 275 7.19 -14.26 14.06
C ALA A 275 8.61 -14.41 14.60
N CYS A 276 9.57 -13.73 13.98
CA CYS A 276 10.92 -13.59 14.49
C CYS A 276 10.90 -12.89 15.86
N THR A 277 11.67 -13.41 16.83
CA THR A 277 11.75 -12.85 18.18
C THR A 277 12.36 -11.44 18.24
N VAL A 278 13.12 -11.05 17.20
CA VAL A 278 13.84 -9.77 17.13
C VAL A 278 13.03 -8.69 16.41
N CYS A 279 12.59 -8.96 15.17
CA CYS A 279 11.86 -7.96 14.37
C CYS A 279 10.34 -8.12 14.38
N GLY A 280 9.83 -9.31 14.75
CA GLY A 280 8.40 -9.63 14.68
C GLY A 280 7.90 -10.03 13.29
N ASP A 281 8.75 -9.97 12.25
CA ASP A 281 8.37 -10.36 10.90
C ASP A 281 8.40 -11.88 10.74
N GLY A 282 7.61 -12.40 9.79
CA GLY A 282 7.65 -13.80 9.39
C GLY A 282 6.40 -14.29 8.67
N PRO A 283 6.40 -15.56 8.23
CA PRO A 283 5.32 -16.14 7.44
C PRO A 283 4.09 -16.47 8.30
N ILE A 284 2.94 -16.63 7.63
CA ILE A 284 1.69 -17.07 8.26
C ILE A 284 1.39 -18.51 7.84
N LEU A 285 1.03 -19.37 8.79
CA LEU A 285 0.57 -20.73 8.50
C LEU A 285 -0.94 -20.72 8.25
N ALA A 286 -1.40 -21.55 7.32
CA ALA A 286 -2.83 -21.74 7.03
C ALA A 286 -3.27 -23.19 7.23
N GLY A 287 -4.56 -23.39 7.49
CA GLY A 287 -5.18 -24.72 7.54
C GLY A 287 -4.64 -25.58 8.70
N ASP A 288 -4.32 -26.84 8.41
CA ASP A 288 -3.88 -27.80 9.42
C ASP A 288 -2.57 -27.38 10.11
N PHE A 289 -1.65 -26.73 9.38
CA PHE A 289 -0.42 -26.20 9.97
C PHE A 289 -0.69 -25.14 11.05
N ALA A 290 -1.70 -24.29 10.83
CA ALA A 290 -2.09 -23.29 11.83
C ALA A 290 -2.72 -23.93 13.07
N GLN A 291 -3.51 -24.99 12.91
CA GLN A 291 -4.11 -25.72 14.03
C GLN A 291 -3.06 -26.41 14.88
N THR A 292 -2.11 -27.10 14.24
CA THR A 292 -1.01 -27.75 14.95
C THR A 292 -0.12 -26.73 15.68
N ALA A 293 0.23 -25.61 15.04
CA ALA A 293 1.04 -24.58 15.69
C ALA A 293 0.36 -23.95 16.92
N ARG A 294 -0.98 -23.80 16.91
CA ARG A 294 -1.75 -23.35 18.08
C ARG A 294 -1.70 -24.32 19.27
N SER A 295 -1.41 -25.59 19.03
CA SER A 295 -1.22 -26.60 20.09
C SER A 295 0.16 -26.54 20.77
N GLY A 296 1.04 -25.64 20.32
CA GLY A 296 2.30 -25.30 20.96
C GLY A 296 3.56 -25.80 20.25
N THR A 297 3.43 -26.52 19.13
CA THR A 297 4.57 -27.04 18.37
C THR A 297 4.41 -26.71 16.88
N LEU A 298 5.47 -26.18 16.26
CA LEU A 298 5.51 -25.96 14.82
C LEU A 298 5.60 -27.30 14.07
N PRO A 299 4.82 -27.55 13.01
CA PRO A 299 4.92 -28.77 12.22
C PRO A 299 6.33 -28.99 11.65
N ASP A 300 6.82 -30.22 11.63
CA ASP A 300 8.16 -30.55 11.09
C ASP A 300 8.39 -30.06 9.65
N PRO A 301 7.41 -30.15 8.71
CA PRO A 301 7.58 -29.60 7.37
C PRO A 301 7.77 -28.08 7.36
N VAL A 302 7.11 -27.37 8.28
CA VAL A 302 7.26 -25.93 8.46
C VAL A 302 8.64 -25.60 9.02
N GLN A 303 9.13 -26.37 10.01
CA GLN A 303 10.48 -26.19 10.56
C GLN A 303 11.58 -26.43 9.51
N GLN A 304 11.41 -27.45 8.65
CA GLN A 304 12.30 -27.74 7.54
C GLN A 304 12.30 -26.61 6.51
N TRP A 305 11.12 -26.09 6.14
CA TRP A 305 11.01 -24.95 5.23
C TRP A 305 11.65 -23.69 5.79
N LEU A 306 11.44 -23.40 7.08
CA LEU A 306 12.05 -22.27 7.77
C LEU A 306 13.58 -22.38 7.74
N THR A 307 14.12 -23.54 8.12
CA THR A 307 15.56 -23.80 8.11
C THR A 307 16.16 -23.67 6.71
N ALA A 308 15.50 -24.26 5.70
CA ALA A 308 15.91 -24.15 4.30
C ALA A 308 15.84 -22.70 3.77
N SER A 309 14.94 -21.90 4.33
CA SER A 309 14.80 -20.46 4.03
C SER A 309 15.72 -19.57 4.87
N GLY A 310 16.67 -20.17 5.62
CA GLY A 310 17.68 -19.46 6.40
C GLY A 310 17.22 -18.99 7.78
N TRP A 311 16.09 -19.49 8.29
CA TRP A 311 15.65 -19.18 9.66
C TRP A 311 16.37 -20.05 10.68
N ALA A 312 16.70 -19.48 11.83
CA ALA A 312 17.05 -20.26 13.01
C ALA A 312 15.75 -20.59 13.77
N VAL A 313 15.48 -21.88 13.96
CA VAL A 313 14.24 -22.37 14.61
C VAL A 313 14.45 -22.72 16.09
N LEU A 314 15.71 -22.88 16.52
CA LEU A 314 16.13 -23.19 17.89
C LEU A 314 17.41 -22.40 18.22
N PRO A 315 17.62 -21.91 19.46
CA PRO A 315 16.70 -21.95 20.61
C PRO A 315 15.57 -20.91 20.54
N GLU A 316 15.68 -19.92 19.66
CA GLU A 316 14.66 -18.89 19.41
C GLU A 316 14.44 -18.73 17.91
N LEU A 317 13.22 -18.41 17.52
CA LEU A 317 12.84 -18.25 16.14
C LEU A 317 13.39 -16.92 15.57
N ARG A 318 14.38 -16.98 14.69
CA ARG A 318 15.05 -15.80 14.10
C ARG A 318 15.04 -15.86 12.58
N CYS A 319 14.70 -14.75 11.93
CA CYS A 319 14.71 -14.65 10.47
C CYS A 319 16.15 -14.50 9.95
N PRO A 320 16.41 -14.71 8.64
CA PRO A 320 17.75 -14.65 8.04
C PRO A 320 18.49 -13.33 8.25
N ASP A 321 17.77 -12.23 8.45
CA ASP A 321 18.35 -10.92 8.71
C ASP A 321 18.79 -10.74 10.18
N HIS A 322 18.40 -11.67 11.06
CA HIS A 322 18.64 -11.62 12.51
C HIS A 322 19.15 -12.96 13.09
N THR A 323 19.59 -13.89 12.23
CA THR A 323 20.29 -15.14 12.62
C THR A 323 21.64 -14.88 13.25
#